data_AF-A0A941V7U8-F1
#
_entry.id   AF-A0A941V7U8-F1
#
_cell.length_a   1.000
_cell.length_b   1.000
_cell.length_c   1.000
_cell.angle_alpha   90.00
_cell.angle_beta   90.00
_cell.angle_gamma   90.00
#
_symmetry.space_group_name_H-M   'P 1'
#
loop_
_entity.id
_entity.type
_entity.pdbx_description
1 polymer ?
#
loop_
_entity_poly.entity_id
_entity_poly.type
_entity_poly.pdbx_seq_one_letter_code
_entity_poly.pdbx_strand_id
1 'polypeptide(L)'
;MLALVTVATDQVLTRNLAAGIYPVDADSIGIPLVMALVKAVVVYVVLLPAAILPSLAKHWHSRIKRTALLGISLISLLLGLLLCGLNGLSWLDGDHFLISLAWWGFALFAGTIVVIDLRRGYPIKPDQTPPAAPAA
;
A
#
# COMPACT_ATOMS: atom_id res chain seq x y z
N MET A 1 -11.66 10.51 3.20
CA MET A 1 -11.60 9.04 3.00
C MET A 1 -12.96 8.39 3.27
N LEU A 2 -13.61 8.66 4.42
CA LEU A 2 -14.95 8.16 4.73
C LEU A 2 -16.00 8.49 3.65
N ALA A 3 -16.09 9.76 3.21
CA ALA A 3 -17.05 10.19 2.20
C ALA A 3 -16.87 9.54 0.82
N LEU A 4 -15.63 9.22 0.44
CA LEU A 4 -15.32 8.56 -0.85
C LEU A 4 -15.77 7.10 -0.83
N VAL A 5 -15.61 6.43 0.32
CA VAL A 5 -16.14 5.09 0.55
C VAL A 5 -17.67 5.14 0.53
N THR A 6 -18.29 6.08 1.24
CA THR A 6 -19.76 6.21 1.28
C THR A 6 -20.36 6.42 -0.11
N VAL A 7 -19.79 7.30 -0.93
CA VAL A 7 -20.29 7.58 -2.29
C VAL A 7 -20.07 6.40 -3.24
N ALA A 8 -18.93 5.72 -3.16
CA ALA A 8 -18.66 4.55 -4.00
C ALA A 8 -19.57 3.37 -3.61
N THR A 9 -19.80 3.15 -2.32
CA THR A 9 -20.73 2.13 -1.84
C THR A 9 -22.16 2.45 -2.26
N ASP A 10 -22.59 3.71 -2.11
CA ASP A 10 -23.94 4.14 -2.48
C ASP A 10 -24.23 3.97 -3.99
N GLN A 11 -23.29 4.35 -4.86
CA GLN A 11 -23.46 4.19 -6.31
C GLN A 11 -23.48 2.73 -6.77
N VAL A 12 -22.61 1.88 -6.20
CA VAL A 12 -22.57 0.45 -6.54
C VAL A 12 -23.82 -0.25 -6.01
N LEU A 13 -24.24 0.06 -4.78
CA LEU A 13 -25.43 -0.53 -4.16
C LEU A 13 -26.70 -0.14 -4.92
N THR A 14 -26.85 1.14 -5.27
CA THR A 14 -28.04 1.64 -5.96
C THR A 14 -28.17 1.07 -7.37
N ARG A 15 -27.05 0.94 -8.11
CA ARG A 15 -27.06 0.32 -9.45
C ARG A 15 -27.36 -1.18 -9.40
N ASN A 16 -26.80 -1.89 -8.43
CA ASN A 16 -26.99 -3.33 -8.31
C ASN A 16 -28.39 -3.70 -7.80
N LEU A 17 -28.99 -2.86 -6.94
CA LEU A 17 -30.40 -2.97 -6.55
C LEU A 17 -31.34 -2.68 -7.73
N ALA A 18 -31.06 -1.64 -8.50
CA ALA A 18 -31.87 -1.28 -9.67
C ALA A 18 -31.81 -2.33 -10.79
N ALA A 19 -30.69 -3.04 -10.93
CA ALA A 19 -30.52 -4.12 -11.90
C ALA A 19 -31.13 -5.46 -11.47
N GLY A 20 -31.71 -5.55 -10.26
CA GLY A 20 -32.28 -6.80 -9.74
C GLY A 20 -31.26 -7.91 -9.49
N ILE A 21 -29.96 -7.56 -9.46
CA ILE A 21 -28.85 -8.51 -9.28
C ILE A 21 -28.78 -8.98 -7.81
N TYR A 22 -29.31 -8.18 -6.88
CA TYR A 22 -29.39 -8.53 -5.46
C TYR A 22 -30.84 -8.79 -5.05
N PRO A 23 -31.18 -10.01 -4.57
CA PRO A 23 -32.44 -10.21 -3.87
C PRO A 23 -32.41 -9.44 -2.53
N VAL A 24 -33.55 -8.90 -2.11
CA VAL A 24 -33.73 -8.12 -0.87
C VAL A 24 -33.35 -8.94 0.38
N ASP A 25 -33.32 -10.27 0.23
CA ASP A 25 -32.99 -11.25 1.28
C ASP A 25 -31.49 -11.61 1.31
N ALA A 26 -30.67 -11.01 0.44
CA ALA A 26 -29.22 -11.23 0.41
C ALA A 26 -28.54 -10.52 1.57
N ASP A 27 -28.56 -11.16 2.73
CA ASP A 27 -27.72 -10.88 3.93
C ASP A 27 -26.19 -11.00 3.65
N SER A 28 -25.83 -11.19 2.38
CA SER A 28 -24.50 -11.53 1.88
C SER A 28 -23.67 -10.33 1.42
N ILE A 29 -24.12 -9.08 1.59
CA ILE A 29 -23.24 -7.90 1.36
C ILE A 29 -22.23 -7.75 2.50
N GLY A 30 -22.61 -8.13 3.73
CA GLY A 30 -21.74 -8.05 4.90
C GLY A 30 -20.49 -8.93 4.76
N ILE A 31 -20.63 -10.15 4.21
CA ILE A 31 -19.52 -11.11 4.15
C ILE A 31 -18.38 -10.65 3.21
N PRO A 32 -18.61 -10.25 1.95
CA PRO A 32 -17.58 -9.68 1.08
C PRO A 32 -16.94 -8.41 1.65
N LEU A 33 -17.73 -7.57 2.33
CA LEU A 33 -17.24 -6.32 2.90
C LEU A 33 -16.36 -6.55 4.13
N VAL A 34 -16.75 -7.48 5.01
CA VAL A 34 -15.93 -7.94 6.14
C VAL A 34 -14.66 -8.61 5.63
N MET A 35 -14.75 -9.45 4.60
CA MET A 35 -13.56 -10.09 4.01
C MET A 35 -12.62 -9.07 3.36
N ALA A 36 -13.14 -8.05 2.70
CA ALA A 36 -12.34 -6.94 2.16
C ALA A 36 -11.67 -6.14 3.29
N LEU A 37 -12.38 -5.89 4.39
CA LEU A 37 -11.83 -5.23 5.57
C LEU A 37 -10.70 -6.05 6.21
N VAL A 38 -10.91 -7.36 6.42
CA VAL A 38 -9.90 -8.26 6.97
C VAL A 38 -8.65 -8.25 6.09
N LYS A 39 -8.81 -8.35 4.77
CA LYS A 39 -7.69 -8.25 3.81
C LYS A 39 -6.97 -6.90 3.93
N ALA A 40 -7.69 -5.79 4.04
CA ALA A 40 -7.10 -4.47 4.20
C ALA A 40 -6.30 -4.34 5.50
N VAL A 41 -6.81 -4.89 6.61
CA VAL A 41 -6.09 -4.95 7.90
C VAL A 41 -4.82 -5.79 7.79
N VAL A 42 -4.89 -6.96 7.14
CA VAL A 42 -3.70 -7.81 6.92
C VAL A 42 -2.64 -7.06 6.11
N VAL A 43 -3.03 -6.42 5.01
CA VAL A 43 -2.10 -5.63 4.20
C VAL A 43 -1.51 -4.47 5.00
N TYR A 44 -2.32 -3.76 5.79
CA TYR A 44 -1.86 -2.68 6.66
C TYR A 44 -0.80 -3.17 7.65
N VAL A 45 -1.04 -4.29 8.34
CA VAL A 45 -0.09 -4.88 9.28
C VAL A 45 1.22 -5.28 8.60
N VAL A 46 1.14 -5.85 7.39
CA VAL A 46 2.34 -6.20 6.60
C VAL A 46 3.15 -4.97 6.20
N LEU A 47 2.50 -3.84 5.93
CA LEU A 47 3.14 -2.59 5.53
C LEU A 47 3.70 -1.77 6.72
N LEU A 48 3.24 -1.99 7.95
CA LEU A 48 3.72 -1.26 9.14
C LEU A 48 5.26 -1.27 9.29
N PRO A 49 5.96 -2.40 9.16
CA PRO A 49 7.43 -2.42 9.27
C PRO A 49 8.12 -1.63 8.15
N ALA A 50 7.51 -1.54 6.97
CA ALA A 50 8.04 -0.75 5.87
C ALA A 50 7.98 0.76 6.17
N ALA A 51 6.95 1.22 6.91
CA ALA A 51 6.79 2.61 7.28
C ALA A 51 7.57 3.02 8.55
N ILE A 52 7.75 2.10 9.51
CA ILE A 52 8.30 2.44 10.84
C ILE A 52 9.79 2.14 10.95
N LEU A 53 10.22 0.97 10.50
CA LEU A 53 11.59 0.51 10.76
C LEU A 53 12.69 1.35 10.09
N PRO A 54 12.51 1.99 8.91
CA PRO A 54 13.57 2.83 8.35
C PRO A 54 13.88 4.05 9.23
N SER A 55 12.84 4.63 9.83
CA SER A 55 12.95 5.70 10.84
C SER A 55 13.63 5.24 12.12
N LEU A 56 13.33 4.05 12.62
CA LEU A 56 14.03 3.50 13.78
C LEU A 56 15.49 3.17 13.47
N ALA A 57 15.78 2.61 12.30
CA ALA A 57 17.11 2.15 11.88
C ALA A 57 18.18 3.26 11.92
N LYS A 58 17.78 4.55 11.80
CA LYS A 58 18.67 5.72 11.91
C LYS A 58 19.33 5.85 13.27
N HIS A 59 18.64 5.42 14.33
CA HIS A 59 19.11 5.57 15.72
C HIS A 59 20.08 4.45 16.13
N TRP A 60 20.20 3.39 15.32
CA TRP A 60 21.04 2.24 15.62
C TRP A 60 22.44 2.38 15.00
N HIS A 61 23.47 2.30 15.84
CA HIS A 61 24.86 2.45 15.42
C HIS A 61 25.42 1.17 14.76
N SER A 62 24.85 0.00 15.07
CA SER A 62 25.30 -1.28 14.48
C SER A 62 24.86 -1.38 13.02
N ARG A 63 25.84 -1.47 12.11
CA ARG A 63 25.59 -1.67 10.67
C ARG A 63 24.73 -2.92 10.41
N ILE A 64 24.99 -4.01 11.13
CA ILE A 64 24.26 -5.27 10.96
C ILE A 64 22.78 -5.09 11.30
N LYS A 65 22.48 -4.50 12.47
CA LYS A 65 21.09 -4.24 12.88
C LYS A 65 20.38 -3.30 11.92
N ARG A 66 21.07 -2.24 11.47
CA ARG A 66 20.52 -1.30 10.50
C ARG A 66 20.16 -1.97 9.18
N THR A 67 21.08 -2.77 8.62
CA THR A 67 20.84 -3.52 7.38
C THR A 67 19.71 -4.52 7.53
N ALA A 68 19.64 -5.24 8.66
CA ALA A 68 18.55 -6.18 8.93
C ALA A 68 17.19 -5.48 8.98
N LEU A 69 17.08 -4.34 9.68
CA LEU A 69 15.84 -3.57 9.76
C LEU A 69 15.40 -3.03 8.39
N LEU A 70 16.34 -2.49 7.60
CA LEU A 70 16.05 -2.05 6.24
C LEU A 70 15.64 -3.20 5.33
N GLY A 71 16.26 -4.37 5.49
CA GLY A 71 15.87 -5.59 4.79
C GLY A 71 14.44 -6.01 5.12
N ILE A 72 14.07 -6.01 6.40
CA ILE A 72 12.70 -6.31 6.85
C ILE A 72 11.72 -5.29 6.26
N SER A 73 12.04 -3.99 6.29
CA SER A 73 11.20 -2.96 5.67
C SER A 73 10.96 -3.21 4.18
N LEU A 74 12.02 -3.57 3.45
CA LEU A 74 11.93 -3.84 2.02
C LEU A 74 11.06 -5.08 1.73
N ILE A 75 11.26 -6.16 2.49
CA ILE A 75 10.46 -7.38 2.36
C ILE A 75 8.97 -7.08 2.65
N SER A 76 8.69 -6.34 3.73
CA SER A 76 7.34 -5.88 4.07
C SER A 76 6.70 -5.05 2.96
N LEU A 77 7.46 -4.13 2.35
CA LEU A 77 6.95 -3.33 1.23
C LEU A 77 6.62 -4.22 0.02
N LEU A 78 7.55 -5.08 -0.40
CA LEU A 78 7.35 -5.96 -1.54
C LEU A 78 6.17 -6.91 -1.34
N LEU A 79 6.05 -7.50 -0.14
CA LEU A 79 4.93 -8.37 0.19
C LEU A 79 3.61 -7.60 0.22
N GLY A 80 3.57 -6.41 0.81
CA GLY A 80 2.37 -5.57 0.83
C GLY A 80 1.93 -5.16 -0.58
N LEU A 81 2.86 -4.73 -1.43
CA LEU A 81 2.58 -4.41 -2.85
C LEU A 81 2.07 -5.63 -3.62
N LEU A 82 2.67 -6.81 -3.39
CA LEU A 82 2.20 -8.06 -3.99
C LEU A 82 0.77 -8.39 -3.55
N LEU A 83 0.45 -8.30 -2.26
CA LEU A 83 -0.89 -8.55 -1.75
C LEU A 83 -1.92 -7.55 -2.30
N CYS A 84 -1.57 -6.26 -2.39
CA CYS A 84 -2.42 -5.27 -3.05
C CYS A 84 -2.64 -5.61 -4.52
N GLY A 85 -1.57 -5.98 -5.26
CA GLY A 85 -1.66 -6.34 -6.66
C GLY A 85 -2.54 -7.58 -6.89
N LEU A 86 -2.35 -8.63 -6.09
CA LEU A 86 -3.18 -9.84 -6.16
C LEU A 86 -4.66 -9.56 -5.85
N ASN A 87 -4.94 -8.72 -4.86
CA ASN A 87 -6.33 -8.30 -4.59
C ASN A 87 -6.87 -7.38 -5.69
N GLY A 88 -6.07 -6.47 -6.23
CA GLY A 88 -6.47 -5.65 -7.38
C GLY A 88 -6.83 -6.51 -8.59
N LEU A 89 -6.00 -7.52 -8.90
CA LEU A 89 -6.24 -8.46 -10.00
C LEU A 89 -7.47 -9.34 -9.75
N SER A 90 -7.75 -9.76 -8.51
CA SER A 90 -8.92 -10.59 -8.21
C SER A 90 -10.27 -9.89 -8.43
N TRP A 91 -10.26 -8.55 -8.46
CA TRP A 91 -11.43 -7.71 -8.72
C TRP A 91 -11.35 -7.02 -10.10
N LEU A 92 -10.45 -7.47 -10.98
CA LEU A 92 -10.27 -6.91 -12.30
C LEU A 92 -11.33 -7.45 -13.27
N ASP A 93 -12.57 -7.00 -13.07
CA ASP A 93 -13.69 -7.20 -13.98
C ASP A 93 -14.44 -5.88 -14.21
N GLY A 94 -15.39 -5.88 -15.15
CA GLY A 94 -16.12 -4.67 -15.53
C GLY A 94 -16.99 -4.08 -14.42
N ASP A 95 -17.49 -4.92 -13.50
CA ASP A 95 -18.43 -4.53 -12.46
C ASP A 95 -17.72 -4.07 -11.17
N HIS A 96 -16.47 -4.50 -10.96
CA HIS A 96 -15.69 -4.27 -9.75
C HIS A 96 -14.40 -3.45 -9.99
N PHE A 97 -14.25 -2.82 -11.17
CA PHE A 97 -13.05 -2.06 -11.52
C PHE A 97 -12.69 -0.97 -10.48
N LEU A 98 -13.68 -0.37 -9.81
CA LEU A 98 -13.45 0.62 -8.75
C LEU A 98 -12.76 0.02 -7.53
N ILE A 99 -13.11 -1.22 -7.16
CA ILE A 99 -12.47 -1.95 -6.06
C ILE A 99 -11.03 -2.30 -6.44
N SER A 100 -10.84 -2.80 -7.67
CA SER A 100 -9.50 -3.05 -8.22
C SER A 100 -8.63 -1.78 -8.18
N LEU A 101 -9.16 -0.66 -8.67
CA LEU A 101 -8.47 0.62 -8.69
C LEU A 101 -8.13 1.12 -7.28
N ALA A 102 -9.00 0.90 -6.30
CA ALA A 102 -8.74 1.25 -4.91
C ALA A 102 -7.53 0.47 -4.34
N TRP A 103 -7.40 -0.83 -4.65
CA TRP A 103 -6.23 -1.62 -4.26
C TRP A 103 -4.93 -1.13 -4.91
N TRP A 104 -4.96 -0.78 -6.19
CA TRP A 104 -3.81 -0.20 -6.88
C TRP A 104 -3.44 1.19 -6.35
N GLY A 105 -4.44 2.04 -6.10
CA GLY A 105 -4.24 3.35 -5.49
C GLY A 105 -3.62 3.24 -4.09
N PHE A 106 -4.08 2.27 -3.29
CA PHE A 106 -3.51 1.99 -1.97
C PHE A 106 -2.06 1.50 -2.06
N ALA A 107 -1.74 0.62 -3.00
CA ALA A 107 -0.35 0.19 -3.26
C ALA A 107 0.56 1.36 -3.62
N LEU A 108 0.13 2.23 -4.54
CA LEU A 108 0.89 3.41 -4.95
C LEU A 108 1.11 4.37 -3.77
N PHE A 109 0.06 4.61 -2.98
CA PHE A 109 0.14 5.47 -1.81
C PHE A 109 1.11 4.92 -0.76
N ALA A 110 1.00 3.64 -0.42
CA ALA A 110 1.88 2.96 0.51
C ALA A 110 3.35 3.00 0.03
N GLY A 111 3.59 2.69 -1.25
CA GLY A 111 4.92 2.79 -1.84
C GLY A 111 5.51 4.20 -1.76
N THR A 112 4.68 5.22 -2.02
CA THR A 112 5.11 6.62 -1.95
C THR A 112 5.50 7.03 -0.52
N ILE A 113 4.71 6.68 0.49
CA ILE A 113 5.02 6.97 1.90
C ILE A 113 6.37 6.35 2.29
N VAL A 114 6.59 5.08 1.96
CA VAL A 114 7.82 4.37 2.33
C VAL A 114 9.04 4.97 1.61
N VAL A 115 8.91 5.32 0.33
CA VAL A 115 9.99 6.00 -0.42
C VAL A 115 10.33 7.36 0.20
N ILE A 116 9.31 8.13 0.60
CA ILE A 116 9.53 9.43 1.28
C ILE A 116 10.24 9.22 2.62
N ASP A 117 9.83 8.24 3.42
CA ASP A 117 10.46 7.96 4.72
C ASP A 117 11.93 7.53 4.58
N LEU A 118 12.21 6.65 3.61
CA LEU A 118 13.56 6.23 3.27
C LEU A 118 14.44 7.41 2.85
N ARG A 119 13.94 8.30 1.97
CA ARG A 119 14.67 9.50 1.52
C ARG A 119 14.97 10.48 2.64
N ARG A 120 14.01 10.70 3.56
CA ARG A 120 14.21 11.51 4.76
C ARG A 120 15.25 10.90 5.69
N GLY A 121 15.42 9.58 5.62
CA GLY A 121 16.30 8.83 6.48
C GLY A 121 17.73 8.65 6.05
N TYR A 122 17.90 8.49 4.76
CA TYR A 122 19.16 8.17 4.12
C TYR A 122 19.31 9.09 2.92
N PRO A 123 19.56 10.39 3.15
CA PRO A 123 19.74 11.33 2.05
C PRO A 123 20.93 10.86 1.20
N ILE A 124 20.68 10.69 -0.09
CA ILE A 124 21.73 10.44 -1.07
C ILE A 124 22.56 11.72 -1.12
N LYS A 125 23.78 11.70 -0.57
CA LYS A 125 24.69 12.83 -0.74
C LYS A 125 25.07 12.91 -2.22
N PRO A 126 24.97 14.07 -2.89
CA PRO A 126 25.51 14.22 -4.23
C PRO A 126 27.00 13.88 -4.18
N ASP A 127 27.43 13.14 -5.20
CA ASP A 127 28.78 12.59 -5.32
C ASP A 127 29.80 13.72 -5.06
N GLN A 128 30.58 13.60 -3.98
CA GLN A 128 31.64 14.54 -3.66
C GLN A 128 32.91 14.17 -4.44
N THR A 129 32.77 13.83 -5.72
CA THR A 129 33.92 13.61 -6.58
C THR A 129 34.70 14.93 -6.62
N PRO A 130 35.94 14.99 -6.11
CA PRO A 130 36.71 16.21 -6.16
C PRO A 130 36.83 16.65 -7.62
N PRO A 131 36.69 17.95 -7.95
CA PRO A 131 36.95 18.41 -9.30
C PRO A 131 38.35 17.94 -9.70
N ALA A 132 38.45 17.28 -10.86
CA ALA A 132 39.72 16.79 -11.38
C ALA A 132 40.74 17.93 -11.34
N ALA A 133 41.89 17.69 -10.69
CA ALA A 133 42.94 18.68 -10.61
C ALA A 133 43.32 19.12 -12.05
N PRO A 134 43.50 20.43 -12.30
CA PRO A 134 43.91 20.89 -13.62
C PRO A 134 45.23 20.21 -13.99
N ALA A 135 45.29 19.66 -15.20
CA ALA A 135 46.52 19.08 -15.75
C ALA A 135 47.59 20.19 -15.79
N ALA A 136 48.76 19.89 -15.22
CA ALA A 136 49.91 20.78 -15.15
C ALA A 136 50.63 20.91 -16.49
#